data_AF-A0A0A2HW52-F1
#
_entry.id   AF-A0A0A2HW52-F1
#
_cell.length_a   1.000
_cell.length_b   1.000
_cell.length_c   1.000
_cell.angle_alpha   90.00
_cell.angle_beta   90.00
_cell.angle_gamma   90.00
#
_symmetry.space_group_name_H-M   'P 1'
#
loop_
_entity.id
_entity.type
_entity.pdbx_description
1 polymer ?
#
loop_
_entity_poly.entity_id
_entity_poly.type
_entity_poly.pdbx_seq_one_letter_code
_entity_poly.pdbx_strand_id
1 'polypeptide(L)' 'MSRRTVHQWKDWLLEYIGDDRYELINLHTRSVHTVVAKNAMEAENHCRQMMIKLKEEAV' A
#
# COMPACT_ATOMS: atom_id res chain seq x y z
N MET A 1 -16.60 -6.02 -6.65
CA MET A 1 -16.10 -5.80 -5.28
C MET A 1 -15.73 -4.34 -5.15
N SER A 2 -16.19 -3.66 -4.09
CA SER A 2 -15.88 -2.24 -3.89
C SER A 2 -14.50 -2.09 -3.28
N ARG A 3 -13.67 -1.21 -3.86
CA ARG A 3 -12.40 -0.82 -3.24
C ARG A 3 -12.68 -0.12 -1.92
N ARG A 4 -11.89 -0.42 -0.90
CA ARG A 4 -12.01 0.22 0.41
C ARG A 4 -10.67 0.80 0.81
N THR A 5 -10.62 2.11 1.07
CA THR A 5 -9.46 2.72 1.70
C THR A 5 -9.23 2.11 3.08
N VAL A 6 -8.05 1.53 3.26
CA VAL A 6 -7.60 0.92 4.53
C VAL A 6 -6.81 1.94 5.32
N HIS A 7 -5.86 2.61 4.66
CA HIS A 7 -5.01 3.61 5.27
C HIS A 7 -4.61 4.66 4.26
N GLN A 8 -4.42 5.91 4.70
CA GLN A 8 -3.89 6.98 3.88
C GLN A 8 -2.75 7.69 4.60
N TRP A 9 -1.57 7.67 4.00
CA TRP A 9 -0.43 8.51 4.37
C TRP A 9 -0.40 9.76 3.49
N LYS A 10 0.55 10.65 3.77
CA LYS A 10 0.72 11.90 3.03
C LYS A 10 0.84 11.69 1.51
N ASP A 11 1.75 10.81 1.12
CA ASP A 11 2.11 10.58 -0.29
C ASP A 11 1.60 9.22 -0.81
N TRP A 12 0.95 8.41 0.05
CA TRP A 12 0.59 7.03 -0.23
C TRP A 12 -0.82 6.67 0.23
N LEU A 13 -1.51 5.82 -0.52
CA LEU A 13 -2.85 5.33 -0.24
C LEU A 13 -2.86 3.80 -0.27
N LEU A 14 -3.36 3.16 0.78
CA LEU A 14 -3.58 1.72 0.83
C LEU A 14 -5.07 1.42 0.65
N GLU A 15 -5.39 0.69 -0.40
CA GLU A 15 -6.75 0.23 -0.71
C GLU A 15 -6.83 -1.29 -0.60
N TYR A 16 -7.92 -1.81 -0.06
CA TYR A 16 -8.30 -3.20 -0.19
C TYR A 16 -9.07 -3.39 -1.49
N ILE A 17 -8.64 -4.34 -2.31
CA ILE A 17 -9.25 -4.62 -3.62
C ILE A 17 -10.02 -5.95 -3.67
N GLY A 18 -9.97 -6.75 -2.60
CA GLY A 18 -10.64 -8.04 -2.50
C GLY A 18 -9.67 -9.22 -2.43
N ASP A 19 -10.14 -10.40 -2.01
CA ASP A 19 -9.38 -11.67 -2.08
C ASP A 19 -8.03 -11.60 -1.34
N ASP A 20 -8.00 -10.99 -0.15
CA ASP A 20 -6.77 -10.75 0.64
C ASP A 20 -5.69 -9.93 -0.10
N ARG A 21 -6.11 -9.17 -1.12
CA ARG A 21 -5.25 -8.26 -1.89
C ARG A 21 -5.52 -6.81 -1.56
N TYR A 22 -4.42 -6.09 -1.51
CA TYR A 22 -4.34 -4.68 -1.23
C TYR A 22 -3.51 -4.00 -2.32
N GLU A 23 -3.78 -2.73 -2.59
CA GLU A 23 -3.01 -1.88 -3.49
C GLU A 23 -2.45 -0.70 -2.70
N LEU A 24 -1.12 -0.58 -2.71
CA LEU A 24 -0.42 0.59 -2.22
C LEU A 24 -0.14 1.53 -3.39
N ILE A 25 -0.77 2.69 -3.38
CA ILE A 25 -0.75 3.68 -4.46
C ILE A 25 0.07 4.88 -4.00
N ASN A 26 1.09 5.26 -4.76
CA ASN A 26 1.79 6.52 -4.58
C ASN A 26 0.99 7.63 -5.28
N LEU A 27 0.56 8.65 -4.55
CA LEU A 27 -0.26 9.72 -5.10
C LEU A 27 0.54 10.70 -5.98
N HIS A 28 1.86 10.75 -5.81
CA HIS A 28 2.75 11.63 -6.57
C HIS A 28 3.18 11.00 -7.89
N THR A 29 3.66 9.76 -7.84
CA THR A 29 4.18 9.05 -9.02
C THR A 29 3.12 8.22 -9.73
N ARG A 30 1.92 8.08 -9.13
CA ARG A 30 0.86 7.15 -9.56
C ARG A 30 1.32 5.69 -9.63
N SER A 31 2.41 5.35 -8.94
CA SER A 31 2.89 3.97 -8.83
C SER A 31 1.91 3.15 -8.01
N VAL A 32 1.61 1.92 -8.45
CA VAL A 32 0.72 0.99 -7.74
C VAL A 32 1.49 -0.27 -7.43
N HIS A 33 1.47 -0.68 -6.16
CA HIS A 33 2.11 -1.90 -5.67
C HIS A 33 1.06 -2.82 -5.05
N THR A 34 0.87 -3.99 -5.64
CA THR A 34 -0.05 -4.98 -5.09
C THR A 34 0.61 -5.72 -3.92
N VAL A 35 -0.13 -5.85 -2.83
CA VAL A 35 0.27 -6.55 -1.60
C VAL A 35 -0.77 -7.61 -1.29
N VAL A 36 -0.34 -8.85 -1.11
CA VAL A 36 -1.18 -9.93 -0.57
C VAL A 36 -0.92 -10.00 0.92
N ALA A 37 -1.99 -9.93 1.72
CA ALA A 37 -1.90 -9.95 3.18
C ALA A 37 -3.17 -10.52 3.78
N LYS A 38 -3.04 -11.25 4.89
CA LYS A 38 -4.18 -11.92 5.54
C LYS A 38 -5.17 -10.95 6.20
N ASN A 39 -4.74 -9.72 6.47
CA ASN A 39 -5.54 -8.68 7.10
C ASN A 39 -4.93 -7.29 6.85
N ALA A 40 -5.68 -6.26 7.20
CA ALA A 40 -5.27 -4.86 7.04
C ALA A 40 -3.99 -4.51 7.80
N MET A 41 -3.79 -5.05 9.01
CA MET A 41 -2.61 -4.77 9.83
C MET A 41 -1.32 -5.32 9.18
N GLU A 42 -1.38 -6.55 8.67
CA GLU A 42 -0.29 -7.17 7.93
C GLU A 42 0.01 -6.41 6.63
N ALA A 43 -1.04 -6.01 5.90
CA ALA A 43 -0.92 -5.18 4.70
C ALA A 43 -0.22 -3.85 5.02
N GLU A 44 -0.64 -3.15 6.07
CA GLU A 44 -0.02 -1.89 6.51
C GLU A 44 1.45 -2.06 6.89
N ASN A 45 1.80 -3.15 7.57
CA ASN A 45 3.20 -3.42 7.95
C ASN A 45 4.08 -3.70 6.72
N HIS A 46 3.59 -4.49 5.77
CA HIS A 46 4.27 -4.75 4.49
C HIS A 46 4.43 -3.45 3.69
N CYS A 47 3.38 -2.62 3.64
CA CYS A 47 3.43 -1.33 2.96
C CYS A 47 4.45 -0.38 3.58
N ARG A 48 4.54 -0.30 4.91
CA ARG A 48 5.54 0.52 5.60
C ARG A 48 6.97 0.07 5.28
N GLN A 49 7.24 -1.23 5.34
CA GLN A 49 8.54 -1.80 4.96
C GLN A 49 8.90 -1.46 3.50
N MET A 50 7.94 -1.54 2.59
CA MET A 50 8.13 -1.19 1.19
C MET A 50 8.41 0.30 0.99
N MET A 51 7.65 1.18 1.65
CA MET A 51 7.86 2.64 1.58
C MET A 51 9.25 3.05 2.10
N ILE A 52 9.73 2.40 3.16
CA ILE A 52 11.08 2.67 3.71
C ILE A 52 12.13 2.31 2.66
N LYS A 53 12.07 1.11 2.07
CA LYS A 53 13.00 0.68 1.01
C LYS A 53 12.99 1.60 -0.20
N LEU A 54 11.79 1.97 -0.68
CA LEU A 54 11.64 2.87 -1.82
C LEU A 54 12.21 4.27 -1.55
N LYS A 55 12.20 4.72 -0.29
CA LYS A 55 12.81 5.98 0.11
C LYS A 55 14.33 5.87 0.21
N GLU A 56 14.85 4.73 0.66
CA GLU A 56 16.29 4.46 0.72
C GLU A 56 16.90 4.32 -0.68
N GLU A 57 16.20 3.72 -1.64
CA GLU A 57 16.65 3.59 -3.04
C GLU A 57 16.62 4.92 -3.82
N ALA A 58 15.93 5.94 -3.30
CA ALA A 58 15.84 7.26 -3.92
C ALA A 58 16.97 8.23 -3.49
N VAL A 59 17.88 7.79 -2.60
CA VAL A 59 19.06 8.53 -2.10
C VAL A 59 20.32 8.04 -2.78
#